data_AF-A0AA42E510-F1
#
_entry.id   AF-A0AA42E510-F1
#
_cell.length_a   1.000
_cell.length_b   1.000
_cell.length_c   1.000
_cell.angle_alpha   90.00
_cell.angle_beta   90.00
_cell.angle_gamma   90.00
#
_symmetry.space_group_name_H-M   'P 1'
#
loop_
_entity.id
_entity.type
_entity.pdbx_description
1 polymer ?
#
loop_
_entity_poly.entity_id
_entity_poly.type
_entity_poly.pdbx_seq_one_letter_code
_entity_poly.pdbx_strand_id
1 'polypeptide(L)'
;MPCIATANSPERAAPVPRDVQARLLLDAALRLQAVQSRWDGSRAAVDEALSYNRRLWNDLVEAAGDPRPTLPCEVRQSLASLGLYVAHHTDSIAADPRPERSAR
;
A
#
# COMPACT_ATOMS: atom_id res chain seq x y z
N MET A 1 -6.11 -11.73 16.10
CA MET A 1 -6.29 -13.19 15.90
C MET A 1 -4.94 -13.77 15.48
N PRO A 2 -4.40 -14.80 16.16
CA PRO A 2 -3.15 -15.43 15.76
C PRO A 2 -3.38 -16.31 14.53
N CYS A 3 -2.40 -16.38 13.62
CA CYS A 3 -2.47 -17.16 12.40
C CYS A 3 -2.55 -18.66 12.72
N ILE A 4 -3.75 -19.25 12.62
CA ILE A 4 -3.95 -20.70 12.66
C ILE A 4 -4.11 -21.14 11.20
N ALA A 5 -3.16 -21.91 10.70
CA ALA A 5 -3.19 -22.43 9.33
C ALA A 5 -4.07 -23.69 9.27
N THR A 6 -5.18 -23.63 8.54
CA THR A 6 -5.94 -24.80 8.10
C THR A 6 -6.12 -24.74 6.58
N ALA A 7 -5.67 -25.77 5.88
CA ALA A 7 -5.65 -25.87 4.42
C ALA A 7 -6.84 -26.70 3.91
N ASN A 8 -7.58 -26.18 2.92
CA ASN A 8 -8.40 -26.95 1.96
C ASN A 8 -8.83 -26.07 0.76
N SER A 9 -8.41 -26.45 -0.47
CA SER A 9 -9.01 -26.20 -1.82
C SER A 9 -9.27 -24.75 -2.32
N PRO A 10 -9.65 -24.52 -3.60
CA PRO A 10 -9.20 -25.03 -4.92
C PRO A 10 -8.47 -23.92 -5.74
N GLU A 11 -8.12 -24.20 -7.01
CA GLU A 11 -7.40 -23.33 -7.97
C GLU A 11 -7.85 -21.85 -7.96
N ARG A 12 -7.02 -20.97 -7.37
CA ARG A 12 -7.16 -19.51 -7.46
C ARG A 12 -6.03 -18.93 -8.30
N ALA A 13 -6.34 -17.82 -8.96
CA ALA A 13 -5.45 -17.06 -9.85
C ALA A 13 -4.03 -16.92 -9.27
N ALA A 14 -3.02 -17.04 -10.15
CA ALA A 14 -1.63 -16.93 -9.74
C ALA A 14 -1.37 -15.57 -9.06
N PRO A 15 -0.68 -15.54 -7.91
CA PRO A 15 -0.36 -14.28 -7.24
C PRO A 15 0.50 -13.40 -8.15
N VAL A 16 0.32 -12.07 -8.07
CA VAL A 16 1.12 -11.09 -8.81
C VAL A 16 2.61 -11.30 -8.50
N PRO A 17 3.50 -11.40 -9.50
CA PRO A 17 4.95 -11.62 -9.27
C PRO A 17 5.58 -10.52 -8.41
N ARG A 18 6.57 -10.88 -7.58
CA ARG A 18 7.22 -9.94 -6.63
C ARG A 18 7.90 -8.75 -7.32
N ASP A 19 8.55 -8.96 -8.46
CA ASP A 19 9.18 -7.88 -9.23
C ASP A 19 8.15 -6.87 -9.75
N VAL A 20 6.94 -7.35 -10.08
CA VAL A 20 5.83 -6.48 -10.51
C VAL A 20 5.32 -5.67 -9.32
N GLN A 21 5.16 -6.28 -8.15
CA GLN A 21 4.78 -5.57 -6.92
C GLN A 21 5.78 -4.47 -6.56
N ALA A 22 7.09 -4.75 -6.66
CA ALA A 22 8.15 -3.78 -6.38
C ALA A 22 8.11 -2.57 -7.34
N ARG A 23 7.88 -2.81 -8.64
CA ARG A 23 7.72 -1.74 -9.63
C ARG A 23 6.50 -0.87 -9.36
N LEU A 24 5.37 -1.48 -9.01
CA LEU A 24 4.16 -0.74 -8.68
C LEU A 24 4.33 0.13 -7.42
N LEU A 25 5.05 -0.37 -6.40
CA LEU A 25 5.39 0.41 -5.21
C LEU A 25 6.26 1.62 -5.54
N LEU A 26 7.24 1.44 -6.43
CA LEU A 26 8.08 2.54 -6.90
C LEU A 26 7.26 3.57 -7.69
N ASP A 27 6.38 3.13 -8.58
CA ASP A 27 5.48 4.02 -9.33
C ASP A 27 4.56 4.82 -8.40
N ALA A 28 4.02 4.17 -7.36
CA ALA A 28 3.20 4.85 -6.35
C ALA A 28 3.99 5.92 -5.57
N ALA A 29 5.24 5.63 -5.21
CA ALA A 29 6.13 6.59 -4.54
C ALA A 29 6.47 7.78 -5.46
N LEU A 30 6.75 7.53 -6.74
CA LEU A 30 7.03 8.57 -7.73
C LEU A 30 5.82 9.49 -7.94
N ARG A 31 4.60 8.96 -7.95
CA ARG A 31 3.37 9.76 -8.05
C ARG A 31 3.20 10.71 -6.86
N LEU A 32 3.43 10.21 -5.64
CA LEU A 32 3.39 11.04 -4.44
C LEU A 32 4.45 12.15 -4.48
N GLN A 33 5.67 11.82 -4.88
CA GLN A 33 6.75 12.80 -5.02
C GLN A 33 6.44 13.84 -6.11
N ALA A 34 5.84 13.44 -7.22
CA ALA A 34 5.45 14.35 -8.30
C ALA A 34 4.42 15.37 -7.80
N VAL A 35 3.39 14.93 -7.07
CA VAL A 35 2.38 15.81 -6.49
C VAL A 35 2.97 16.73 -5.40
N GLN A 36 3.90 16.23 -4.58
CA GLN A 36 4.58 17.05 -3.58
C GLN A 36 5.45 18.14 -4.25
N SER A 37 6.25 17.76 -5.25
CA SER A 37 7.18 18.68 -5.94
C SER A 37 6.47 19.72 -6.82
N ARG A 38 5.28 19.38 -7.33
CA ARG A 38 4.46 20.24 -8.19
C ARG A 38 3.14 20.59 -7.51
N TRP A 39 3.17 20.84 -6.21
CA TRP A 39 1.99 21.28 -5.49
C TRP A 39 1.50 22.62 -6.07
N ASP A 40 0.40 22.58 -6.83
CA ASP A 40 -0.25 23.72 -7.49
C ASP A 40 -1.51 24.18 -6.75
N GLY A 41 -1.81 23.58 -5.60
CA GLY A 41 -3.05 23.79 -4.84
C GLY A 41 -4.21 22.88 -5.25
N SER A 42 -4.04 22.02 -6.26
CA SER A 42 -5.06 21.07 -6.71
C SER A 42 -5.21 19.90 -5.75
N ARG A 43 -6.27 19.91 -4.95
CA ARG A 43 -6.65 18.75 -4.11
C ARG A 43 -6.90 17.48 -4.92
N ALA A 44 -7.44 17.60 -6.14
CA ALA A 44 -7.83 16.44 -6.95
C ALA A 44 -6.63 15.55 -7.33
N ALA A 45 -5.50 16.15 -7.74
CA ALA A 45 -4.29 15.40 -8.09
C ALA A 45 -3.69 14.65 -6.89
N VAL A 46 -3.88 15.23 -5.70
CA VAL A 46 -3.39 14.71 -4.43
C VAL A 46 -4.25 13.55 -3.98
N ASP A 47 -5.56 13.72 -4.02
CA ASP A 47 -6.52 12.67 -3.70
C ASP A 47 -6.36 11.47 -4.64
N GLU A 48 -6.10 11.69 -5.93
CA GLU A 48 -5.80 10.62 -6.89
C GLU A 48 -4.51 9.86 -6.53
N ALA A 49 -3.42 10.58 -6.26
CA ALA A 49 -2.14 9.96 -5.90
C ALA A 49 -2.21 9.19 -4.57
N LEU A 50 -2.90 9.73 -3.57
CA LEU A 50 -3.13 9.08 -2.28
C LEU A 50 -4.02 7.85 -2.43
N SER A 51 -5.08 7.94 -3.25
CA SER A 51 -5.99 6.81 -3.51
C SER A 51 -5.28 5.67 -4.22
N TYR A 52 -4.44 5.98 -5.22
CA TYR A 52 -3.62 5.00 -5.91
C TYR A 52 -2.65 4.31 -4.94
N ASN A 53 -1.97 5.08 -4.09
CA ASN A 53 -1.03 4.54 -3.10
C ASN A 53 -1.74 3.60 -2.10
N ARG A 54 -2.90 4.00 -1.59
CA ARG A 54 -3.67 3.21 -0.63
C ARG A 54 -4.19 1.91 -1.23
N ARG A 55 -4.71 1.95 -2.47
CA ARG A 55 -5.17 0.76 -3.18
C ARG A 55 -4.04 -0.25 -3.34
N LEU A 56 -2.85 0.22 -3.73
CA LEU A 56 -1.69 -0.65 -3.90
C LEU A 56 -1.28 -1.32 -2.58
N TRP A 57 -1.25 -0.57 -1.47
CA TRP A 57 -0.95 -1.13 -0.16
C TRP A 57 -1.99 -2.14 0.31
N ASN A 58 -3.28 -1.91 0.01
CA ASN A 58 -4.34 -2.89 0.30
C ASN A 58 -4.12 -4.18 -0.48
N ASP A 59 -3.87 -4.10 -1.79
CA ASP A 59 -3.61 -5.27 -2.64
C ASP A 59 -2.38 -6.06 -2.14
N LEU A 60 -1.35 -5.36 -1.65
CA LEU A 60 -0.14 -5.98 -1.11
C LEU A 60 -0.37 -6.68 0.24
N VAL A 61 -1.14 -6.07 1.13
CA VAL A 61 -1.51 -6.67 2.43
C VAL A 61 -2.43 -7.88 2.21
N GLU A 62 -3.38 -7.79 1.27
CA GLU A 62 -4.25 -8.92 0.89
C GLU A 62 -3.41 -10.09 0.34
N ALA A 63 -2.47 -9.81 -0.57
CA ALA A 63 -1.56 -10.82 -1.10
C ALA A 63 -0.63 -11.42 -0.03
N ALA A 64 -0.30 -10.65 1.02
CA ALA A 64 0.47 -11.17 2.16
C ALA A 64 -0.37 -12.06 3.09
N GLY A 65 -1.69 -11.87 3.15
CA GLY A 65 -2.63 -12.65 3.96
C GLY A 65 -3.10 -13.97 3.34
N ASP A 66 -2.73 -14.25 2.09
CA ASP A 66 -3.13 -15.49 1.39
C ASP A 66 -2.62 -16.75 2.14
N PRO A 67 -3.41 -17.85 2.20
CA PRO A 67 -3.07 -19.10 2.90
C PRO A 67 -1.80 -19.83 2.43
N ARG A 68 -1.18 -19.46 1.30
CA ARG A 68 0.16 -19.93 0.92
C ARG A 68 1.18 -18.80 0.83
N PRO A 69 1.43 -18.04 1.91
CA PRO A 69 2.41 -16.99 1.86
C PRO A 69 3.80 -17.62 1.93
N THR A 70 4.57 -17.50 0.86
CA THR A 70 6.02 -17.82 0.86
C THR A 70 6.83 -16.88 1.76
N LEU A 71 6.19 -15.86 2.34
CA LEU A 71 6.79 -14.88 3.23
C LEU A 71 6.75 -15.36 4.69
N PRO A 72 7.84 -15.19 5.46
CA PRO A 72 7.85 -15.41 6.90
C PRO A 72 6.76 -14.60 7.62
N CYS A 73 6.29 -15.11 8.77
CA CYS A 73 5.21 -14.47 9.54
C CYS A 73 5.54 -13.03 9.94
N GLU A 74 6.78 -12.78 10.36
CA GLU A 74 7.28 -11.45 10.75
C GLU A 74 7.22 -10.44 9.59
N VAL A 75 7.53 -10.90 8.37
CA VAL A 75 7.46 -10.06 7.17
C VAL A 75 6.00 -9.71 6.86
N ARG A 76 5.08 -10.68 6.97
CA ARG A 76 3.63 -10.41 6.79
C ARG A 76 3.09 -9.43 7.82
N GLN A 77 3.50 -9.57 9.09
CA GLN A 77 3.13 -8.64 10.15
C GLN A 77 3.67 -7.24 9.87
N SER A 78 4.92 -7.13 9.45
CA SER A 78 5.54 -5.86 9.05
C SER A 78 4.77 -5.19 7.91
N LEU A 79 4.40 -5.96 6.88
CA LEU A 79 3.59 -5.46 5.76
C LEU A 79 2.22 -4.98 6.20
N ALA A 80 1.55 -5.71 7.09
CA ALA A 80 0.26 -5.30 7.65
C ALA A 80 0.37 -4.00 8.47
N SER A 81 1.40 -3.87 9.30
CA SER A 81 1.67 -2.65 10.06
C SER A 81 1.96 -1.45 9.15
N LEU A 82 2.74 -1.65 8.09
CA LEU A 82 3.03 -0.61 7.10
C LEU A 82 1.78 -0.21 6.31
N GLY A 83 0.97 -1.18 5.86
CA GLY A 83 -0.29 -0.89 5.17
C GLY A 83 -1.25 -0.06 6.04
N LEU A 84 -1.35 -0.39 7.33
CA LEU A 84 -2.15 0.38 8.29
C LEU A 84 -1.61 1.80 8.47
N TYR A 85 -0.29 1.95 8.63
CA TYR A 85 0.36 3.26 8.70
C TYR A 85 0.07 4.10 7.47
N VAL A 86 0.23 3.53 6.27
CA VAL A 86 -0.03 4.23 5.01
C VAL A 86 -1.49 4.65 4.88
N ALA A 87 -2.44 3.77 5.24
CA ALA A 87 -3.86 4.12 5.23
C ALA A 87 -4.13 5.34 6.11
N HIS A 88 -3.68 5.32 7.38
CA HIS A 88 -3.86 6.45 8.29
C HIS A 88 -3.14 7.72 7.84
N HIS A 89 -1.91 7.59 7.35
CA HIS A 89 -1.12 8.73 6.91
C HIS A 89 -1.74 9.40 5.68
N THR A 90 -2.17 8.60 4.70
CA THR A 90 -2.82 9.11 3.48
C THR A 90 -4.18 9.75 3.78
N ASP A 91 -4.95 9.21 4.73
CA ASP A 91 -6.19 9.87 5.22
C ASP A 91 -5.91 11.18 5.92
N SER A 92 -4.85 11.26 6.73
CA SER A 92 -4.44 12.50 7.38
C SER A 92 -4.06 13.58 6.36
N ILE A 93 -3.34 13.22 5.30
CA ILE A 93 -2.97 14.16 4.23
C ILE A 93 -4.21 14.62 3.47
N ALA A 94 -5.12 13.71 3.11
CA ALA A 94 -6.35 14.08 2.39
C ALA A 94 -7.23 15.07 3.18
N ALA A 95 -7.27 14.94 4.51
CA ALA A 95 -8.02 15.85 5.38
C ALA A 95 -7.49 17.29 5.34
N ASP A 96 -6.17 17.48 5.28
CA ASP A 96 -5.54 18.80 5.22
C ASP A 96 -4.24 18.72 4.41
N PRO A 97 -4.34 18.83 3.07
CA PRO A 97 -3.23 18.67 2.16
C PRO A 97 -2.43 19.97 2.15
N ARG A 98 -1.58 20.12 3.17
CA ARG A 98 -0.51 21.13 3.19
C ARG A 98 0.80 20.46 2.80
N PRO A 99 1.61 21.06 1.92
CA PRO A 99 2.87 20.47 1.46
C PRO A 99 3.85 20.16 2.60
N GLU A 100 3.70 20.84 3.73
CA GLU A 100 4.56 20.75 4.91
C GLU A 100 4.45 19.41 5.66
N ARG A 101 3.35 18.66 5.46
CA ARG A 101 3.06 17.44 6.25
C ARG A 101 3.65 16.15 5.65
N SER A 102 4.10 16.16 4.39
CA SER A 102 4.60 14.97 3.68
C SER A 102 6.13 14.81 3.70
N ALA A 103 6.85 15.66 4.44
CA ALA A 103 8.32 15.74 4.45
C ALA A 103 8.98 15.26 5.76
N ARG A 104 8.29 14.49 6.62
CA ARG A 104 8.86 14.04 7.91
C ARG A 104 8.92 12.53 8.05
#